data_AF-A0A947DG89-F1
#
_entry.id   AF-A0A947DG89-F1
#
_cell.length_a   1.000
_cell.length_b   1.000
_cell.length_c   1.000
_cell.angle_alpha   90.00
_cell.angle_beta   90.00
_cell.angle_gamma   90.00
#
_symmetry.space_group_name_H-M   'P 1'
#
loop_
_entity.id
_entity.type
_entity.pdbx_description
1 polymer ?
#
loop_
_entity_poly.entity_id
_entity_poly.type
_entity_poly.pdbx_seq_one_letter_code
_entity_poly.pdbx_strand_id
1 'polypeptide(L)'
;MQLFHFSDNPNIDVFVPRPVRIAAKRPIGLEWLNGPLVWAIQDSYEAMYLFPRECPRILLWRTPKTTEEDYQLWWKGSTAKFLVYIEKAWLNQVNTATLYRYNLPTEAFVSLEDAGMWVAKT
;
A
#
# COMPACT_ATOMS: atom_id res chain seq x y z
N MET A 1 -3.22 -16.01 -4.94
CA MET A 1 -3.30 -14.63 -4.45
C MET A 1 -3.16 -14.67 -2.94
N GLN A 2 -2.29 -13.85 -2.36
CA GLN A 2 -2.14 -13.69 -0.92
C GLN A 2 -2.38 -12.24 -0.51
N LEU A 3 -2.88 -12.05 0.72
CA LEU A 3 -3.06 -10.74 1.33
C LEU A 3 -2.03 -10.55 2.43
N PHE A 4 -1.44 -9.36 2.46
CA PHE A 4 -0.41 -9.00 3.42
C PHE A 4 -0.75 -7.71 4.16
N HIS A 5 -0.22 -7.59 5.37
CA HIS A 5 0.01 -6.31 6.04
C HIS A 5 1.50 -6.15 6.25
N PHE A 6 2.02 -4.93 6.03
CA PHE A 6 3.41 -4.60 6.31
C PHE A 6 3.48 -3.58 7.42
N SER A 7 4.37 -3.79 8.38
CA SER A 7 4.63 -2.84 9.45
C SER A 7 6.09 -2.87 9.87
N ASP A 8 6.59 -1.73 10.33
CA ASP A 8 7.83 -1.57 11.09
C ASP A 8 7.68 -1.94 12.58
N ASN A 9 6.47 -2.27 13.04
CA ASN A 9 6.22 -2.81 14.36
C ASN A 9 6.19 -4.35 14.32
N PRO A 10 7.11 -5.07 15.01
CA PRO A 10 7.08 -6.53 15.10
C PRO A 10 5.92 -7.09 15.92
N ASN A 11 5.37 -6.30 16.84
CA ASN A 11 4.51 -6.77 17.91
C ASN A 11 3.04 -6.55 17.55
N ILE A 12 2.59 -7.15 16.45
CA ILE A 12 1.17 -7.17 16.06
C ILE A 12 0.68 -8.62 16.10
N ASP A 13 0.21 -9.04 17.27
CA ASP A 13 -0.36 -10.38 17.45
C ASP A 13 -1.81 -10.44 16.93
N VAL A 14 -2.53 -9.33 17.04
CA VAL A 14 -3.93 -9.20 16.64
C VAL A 14 -4.15 -7.90 15.89
N PHE A 15 -4.75 -7.99 14.70
CA PHE A 15 -5.17 -6.83 13.92
C PHE A 15 -6.54 -6.35 14.38
N VAL A 16 -6.56 -5.29 15.19
CA VAL A 16 -7.82 -4.62 15.57
C VAL A 16 -8.18 -3.56 14.51
N PRO A 17 -9.43 -3.52 14.00
CA PRO A 17 -9.89 -2.47 13.09
C PRO A 17 -9.66 -1.07 13.68
N ARG A 18 -9.01 -0.18 12.92
CA ARG A 18 -8.71 1.20 13.36
C ARG A 18 -9.14 2.22 12.32
N PRO A 19 -9.71 3.37 12.73
CA PRO A 19 -10.00 4.44 11.79
C PRO A 19 -8.70 5.03 11.23
N VAL A 20 -8.81 5.71 10.09
CA VAL A 20 -7.68 6.48 9.57
C VAL A 20 -7.34 7.62 10.54
N ARG A 21 -6.04 7.93 10.73
CA ARG A 21 -5.60 9.03 11.60
C ARG A 21 -6.06 10.39 11.08
N ILE A 22 -6.07 10.54 9.76
CA ILE A 22 -6.51 11.74 9.06
C ILE A 22 -7.55 11.29 8.04
N ALA A 23 -8.78 11.79 8.16
CA ALA A 23 -9.86 11.45 7.24
C ALA A 23 -9.53 11.98 5.83
N ALA A 24 -9.57 11.09 4.84
CA ALA A 24 -9.44 11.49 3.44
C ALA A 24 -10.82 11.87 2.88
N LYS A 25 -10.84 12.81 1.92
CA LYS A 25 -12.04 13.02 1.12
C LYS A 25 -12.30 11.76 0.29
N ARG A 26 -13.43 11.08 0.52
CA ARG A 26 -13.84 9.87 -0.19
C ARG A 26 -14.92 10.21 -1.22
N PRO A 27 -15.05 9.41 -2.30
CA PRO A 27 -16.23 9.45 -3.17
C PRO A 27 -17.51 9.17 -2.37
N ILE A 28 -18.65 9.64 -2.90
CA ILE A 28 -19.97 9.42 -2.29
C ILE A 28 -20.21 7.91 -2.13
N GLY A 29 -20.61 7.48 -0.93
CA GLY A 29 -20.88 6.08 -0.59
C GLY A 29 -19.66 5.28 -0.13
N LEU A 30 -18.46 5.89 -0.14
CA LEU A 30 -17.21 5.28 0.33
C LEU A 30 -16.66 5.95 1.60
N GLU A 31 -17.45 6.78 2.29
CA GLU A 31 -17.06 7.48 3.51
C GLU A 31 -16.70 6.51 4.64
N TRP A 32 -17.30 5.32 4.63
CA TRP A 32 -17.02 4.25 5.59
C TRP A 32 -15.56 3.77 5.54
N LEU A 33 -14.81 4.06 4.47
CA LEU A 33 -13.36 3.79 4.38
C LEU A 33 -12.53 4.66 5.33
N ASN A 34 -13.11 5.69 5.95
CA ASN A 34 -12.47 6.42 7.04
C ASN A 34 -12.76 5.79 8.42
N GLY A 35 -13.70 4.84 8.49
CA GLY A 35 -14.08 4.12 9.71
C GLY A 35 -13.07 3.05 10.11
N PRO A 36 -13.35 2.32 11.21
CA PRO A 36 -12.46 1.29 11.74
C PRO A 36 -12.35 0.09 10.79
N LEU A 37 -11.15 -0.14 10.25
CA LEU A 37 -10.86 -1.21 9.30
C LEU A 37 -9.49 -1.82 9.58
N VAL A 38 -9.32 -3.08 9.19
CA VAL A 38 -8.00 -3.69 8.98
C VAL A 38 -7.72 -3.62 7.48
N TRP A 39 -6.57 -3.04 7.13
CA TRP A 39 -6.14 -2.88 5.74
C TRP A 39 -5.14 -3.96 5.35
N ALA A 40 -5.33 -4.51 4.16
CA ALA A 40 -4.43 -5.48 3.55
C ALA A 40 -4.13 -5.10 2.09
N ILE A 41 -2.99 -5.57 1.60
CA ILE A 41 -2.54 -5.41 0.22
C ILE A 41 -2.32 -6.77 -0.42
N GLN A 42 -2.75 -6.90 -1.67
CA GLN A 42 -2.47 -8.09 -2.47
C GLN A 42 -0.97 -8.18 -2.81
N ASP A 43 -0.43 -9.41 -2.83
CA ASP A 43 0.96 -9.74 -3.19
C ASP A 43 1.54 -8.95 -4.39
N SER A 44 0.80 -8.85 -5.49
CA SER A 44 1.26 -8.17 -6.72
C SER A 44 1.49 -6.66 -6.60
N TYR A 45 1.05 -6.06 -5.48
CA TYR A 45 1.16 -4.64 -5.11
C TYR A 45 2.01 -4.43 -3.85
N GLU A 46 2.73 -5.45 -3.36
CA GLU A 46 3.52 -5.37 -2.12
C GLU A 46 4.53 -4.21 -2.11
N ALA A 47 5.06 -3.84 -3.28
CA ALA A 47 5.98 -2.72 -3.46
C ALA A 47 5.45 -1.39 -2.90
N MET A 48 4.12 -1.21 -2.82
CA MET A 48 3.50 -0.03 -2.20
C MET A 48 3.82 0.10 -0.70
N TYR A 49 4.19 -0.99 -0.04
CA TYR A 49 4.32 -1.08 1.41
C TYR A 49 5.71 -1.44 1.92
N LEU A 50 6.71 -1.57 1.05
CA LEU A 50 8.11 -1.87 1.41
C LEU A 50 8.89 -0.65 1.95
N PHE A 51 8.26 0.15 2.80
CA PHE A 51 8.84 1.35 3.43
C PHE A 51 8.34 1.48 4.88
N PRO A 52 9.12 2.11 5.78
CA PRO A 52 8.62 2.51 7.10
C PRO A 52 7.29 3.23 6.99
N ARG A 53 6.40 3.03 7.97
CA ARG A 53 4.99 3.45 7.88
C ARG A 53 4.85 4.92 7.52
N GLU A 54 5.62 5.76 8.20
CA GLU A 54 5.54 7.21 8.09
C GLU A 54 6.39 7.78 6.93
N CYS A 55 7.08 6.93 6.14
CA CYS A 55 7.84 7.38 4.97
C CYS A 55 6.89 7.92 3.88
N PRO A 56 6.98 9.22 3.54
CA PRO A 56 6.23 9.79 2.43
C PRO A 56 6.71 9.14 1.14
N ARG A 57 5.76 8.71 0.30
CA ARG A 57 6.07 7.98 -0.92
C ARG A 57 5.03 8.24 -2.01
N ILE A 58 5.50 8.36 -3.23
CA ILE A 58 4.68 8.31 -4.45
C ILE A 58 5.15 7.12 -5.26
N LEU A 59 4.20 6.33 -5.74
CA LEU A 59 4.47 5.19 -6.60
C LEU A 59 3.85 5.39 -7.97
N LEU A 60 4.58 4.96 -8.99
CA LEU A 60 4.06 4.81 -10.34
C LEU A 60 4.12 3.33 -10.71
N TRP A 61 3.06 2.84 -11.34
CA TRP A 61 3.04 1.56 -12.03
C TRP A 61 2.18 1.68 -13.29
N ARG A 62 2.42 0.81 -14.27
CA ARG A 62 1.61 0.80 -15.50
C ARG A 62 0.23 0.23 -15.21
N THR A 63 -0.78 0.90 -15.76
CA THR A 63 -2.16 0.41 -15.82
C THR A 63 -2.55 0.19 -17.29
N PRO A 64 -3.68 -0.46 -17.59
CA PRO A 64 -4.19 -0.55 -18.96
C PRO A 64 -4.43 0.81 -19.65
N LYS A 65 -4.50 1.91 -18.87
CA LYS A 65 -4.67 3.27 -19.39
C LYS A 65 -3.35 4.02 -19.59
N THR A 66 -2.22 3.47 -19.16
CA THR A 66 -0.91 4.11 -19.32
C THR A 66 -0.49 4.06 -20.78
N THR A 67 -0.25 5.21 -21.40
CA THR A 67 0.15 5.28 -22.80
C THR A 67 1.65 5.02 -22.98
N GLU A 68 2.08 4.88 -24.23
CA GLU A 68 3.52 4.76 -24.52
C GLU A 68 4.25 6.08 -24.24
N GLU A 69 3.60 7.23 -24.47
CA GLU A 69 4.14 8.54 -24.13
C GLU A 69 4.37 8.69 -22.62
N ASP A 70 3.39 8.27 -21.79
CA ASP A 70 3.56 8.21 -20.34
C ASP A 70 4.76 7.34 -19.95
N TYR A 71 4.86 6.15 -20.56
CA TYR A 71 5.93 5.20 -20.28
C TYR A 71 7.30 5.80 -20.60
N GLN A 72 7.50 6.36 -21.79
CA GLN A 72 8.77 6.96 -22.19
C GLN A 72 9.13 8.16 -21.30
N LEU A 73 8.14 8.98 -20.91
CA LEU A 73 8.36 10.15 -20.07
C LEU A 73 8.80 9.78 -18.65
N TRP A 74 8.12 8.80 -18.03
CA TRP A 74 8.30 8.49 -16.61
C TRP A 74 9.30 7.36 -16.35
N TRP A 75 9.35 6.30 -17.16
CA TRP A 75 10.24 5.16 -16.94
C TRP A 75 11.66 5.39 -17.40
N LYS A 76 11.88 6.24 -18.41
CA LYS A 76 13.22 6.61 -18.91
C LYS A 76 14.16 5.41 -19.10
N GLY A 77 13.63 4.32 -19.66
CA GLY A 77 14.38 3.08 -19.91
C GLY A 77 14.49 2.10 -18.73
N SER A 78 13.92 2.42 -17.56
CA SER A 78 13.77 1.45 -16.47
C SER A 78 12.92 0.26 -16.91
N THR A 79 13.21 -0.92 -16.37
CA THR A 79 12.40 -2.14 -16.55
C THR A 79 11.62 -2.50 -15.27
N ALA A 80 11.70 -1.67 -14.23
CA ALA A 80 11.04 -1.91 -12.95
C ALA A 80 9.51 -1.89 -13.11
N LYS A 81 8.80 -2.80 -12.43
CA LYS A 81 7.33 -2.80 -12.44
C LYS A 81 6.73 -1.58 -11.72
N PHE A 82 7.39 -1.15 -10.65
CA PHE A 82 7.03 0.02 -9.86
C PHE A 82 8.22 0.99 -9.85
N LEU A 83 7.94 2.28 -10.00
CA LEU A 83 8.86 3.36 -9.64
C LEU A 83 8.39 3.95 -8.31
N VAL A 84 9.32 4.14 -7.38
CA VAL A 84 9.00 4.72 -6.08
C VAL A 84 9.86 5.94 -5.83
N TYR A 85 9.20 7.01 -5.43
CA TYR A 85 9.81 8.28 -5.09
C TYR A 85 9.56 8.52 -3.61
N ILE A 86 10.64 8.71 -2.86
CA ILE A 86 10.63 9.07 -1.45
C ILE A 86 11.38 10.37 -1.25
N GLU A 87 11.14 11.04 -0.13
CA GLU A 87 11.97 12.16 0.27
C GLU A 87 13.40 11.68 0.61
N LYS A 88 14.42 12.40 0.12
CA LYS A 88 15.83 12.03 0.29
C LYS A 88 16.22 11.83 1.77
N ALA A 89 15.61 12.58 2.68
CA ALA A 89 15.87 12.48 4.12
C ALA A 89 15.52 11.10 4.72
N TRP A 90 14.69 10.31 4.05
CA TRP A 90 14.28 8.96 4.47
C TRP A 90 15.17 7.84 3.95
N LEU A 91 16.15 8.13 3.09
CA LEU A 91 16.94 7.10 2.40
C LEU A 91 17.66 6.17 3.39
N ASN A 92 18.22 6.73 4.46
CA ASN A 92 18.90 5.91 5.48
C ASN A 92 17.92 4.98 6.20
N GLN A 93 16.76 5.49 6.61
CA GLN A 93 15.73 4.73 7.28
C GLN A 93 15.19 3.62 6.38
N VAL A 94 14.91 3.91 5.11
CA VAL A 94 14.45 2.89 4.16
C VAL A 94 15.48 1.78 3.97
N ASN A 95 16.78 2.13 3.91
CA ASN A 95 17.85 1.14 3.72
C ASN A 95 18.16 0.29 4.97
N THR A 96 17.77 0.74 6.16
CA THR A 96 18.16 0.10 7.44
C THR A 96 16.99 -0.43 8.24
N ALA A 97 15.76 0.00 7.95
CA ALA A 97 14.58 -0.46 8.66
C ALA A 97 14.30 -1.95 8.38
N THR A 98 13.79 -2.61 9.41
CA THR A 98 13.21 -3.95 9.28
C THR A 98 11.70 -3.80 9.13
N LEU A 99 11.14 -4.43 8.11
CA LEU A 99 9.70 -4.52 7.91
C LEU A 99 9.24 -5.96 8.11
N TYR A 100 8.12 -6.10 8.80
CA TYR A 100 7.46 -7.36 9.06
C TYR A 100 6.30 -7.51 8.09
N ARG A 101 6.25 -8.67 7.42
CA ARG A 101 5.16 -9.05 6.52
C ARG A 101 4.27 -10.06 7.24
N TYR A 102 3.03 -9.68 7.47
CA TYR A 102 2.00 -10.51 8.08
C TYR A 102 1.11 -11.09 6.99
N ASN A 103 0.95 -12.40 6.96
CA ASN A 103 0.03 -13.08 6.07
C ASN A 103 -1.38 -13.04 6.66
N LEU A 104 -2.36 -12.63 5.86
CA LEU A 104 -3.75 -12.46 6.31
C LEU A 104 -4.68 -13.46 5.60
N PRO A 105 -5.71 -13.99 6.30
CA PRO A 105 -6.68 -14.92 5.71
C PRO A 105 -7.55 -14.17 4.69
N THR A 106 -7.51 -14.59 3.43
CA THR A 106 -8.19 -13.87 2.34
C THR A 106 -9.71 -13.83 2.53
N GLU A 107 -10.28 -14.89 3.09
CA GLU A 107 -11.71 -15.10 3.32
C GLU A 107 -12.36 -14.07 4.26
N ALA A 108 -11.57 -13.39 5.11
CA ALA A 108 -12.08 -12.37 6.02
C ALA A 108 -12.11 -10.95 5.41
N PHE A 109 -11.56 -10.78 4.21
CA PHE A 109 -11.36 -9.47 3.59
C PHE A 109 -12.22 -9.30 2.34
N VAL A 110 -12.57 -8.04 2.06
CA VAL A 110 -13.30 -7.63 0.85
C VAL A 110 -12.40 -6.73 0.00
N SER A 111 -12.36 -7.00 -1.30
CA SER A 111 -11.64 -6.19 -2.28
C SER A 111 -12.29 -4.83 -2.44
N LEU A 112 -11.48 -3.78 -2.54
CA LEU A 112 -11.96 -2.47 -2.95
C LEU A 112 -11.94 -2.28 -4.49
N GLU A 113 -11.49 -3.30 -5.24
CA GLU A 113 -11.29 -3.23 -6.70
C GLU A 113 -10.42 -2.04 -7.14
N ASP A 114 -9.51 -1.63 -6.25
CA ASP A 114 -8.56 -0.54 -6.45
C ASP A 114 -7.14 -1.11 -6.65
N ALA A 115 -6.09 -0.37 -6.30
CA ALA A 115 -4.67 -0.75 -6.32
C ALA A 115 -4.32 -1.90 -5.35
N GLY A 116 -4.97 -3.05 -5.52
CA GLY A 116 -4.77 -4.26 -4.71
C GLY A 116 -5.22 -4.13 -3.25
N MET A 117 -6.01 -3.11 -2.90
CA MET A 117 -6.42 -2.84 -1.53
C MET A 117 -7.62 -3.70 -1.12
N TRP A 118 -7.51 -4.27 0.09
CA TRP A 118 -8.53 -5.09 0.72
C TRP A 118 -8.77 -4.62 2.15
N VAL A 119 -9.99 -4.79 2.64
CA VAL A 119 -10.37 -4.38 4.00
C VAL A 119 -11.20 -5.44 4.71
N ALA A 120 -11.00 -5.56 6.02
CA ALA A 120 -11.87 -6.30 6.94
C ALA A 120 -12.44 -5.36 8.00
N LYS A 121 -13.69 -5.63 8.43
CA LYS A 121 -14.39 -4.87 9.48
C LYS A 121 -14.29 -5.50 10.87
N THR A 122 -13.86 -6.77 10.94
CA THR A 122 -13.79 -7.62 12.14
C THR A 122 -12.50 -8.40 12.13
#